data_AF-A0A8T6SQ08-F1
#
_entry.id   AF-A0A8T6SQ08-F1
#
_cell.length_a   1.000
_cell.length_b   1.000
_cell.length_c   1.000
_cell.angle_alpha   90.00
_cell.angle_beta   90.00
_cell.angle_gamma   90.00
#
_symmetry.space_group_name_H-M   'P 1'
#
loop_
_entity.id
_entity.type
_entity.pdbx_description
1 polymer ?
#
loop_
_entity_poly.entity_id
_entity_poly.type
_entity_poly.pdbx_seq_one_letter_code
_entity_poly.pdbx_strand_id
1 'polypeptide(L)'
;MAGKAIAKYLKTNKTSYLKEYQDNWTKIFGEEFEKQTFARKILEKVDNNTINKLFDEITPQTIQEISENEDFDFHTSSIVKLLGLRRSIKAARLLLGSGLKKLLT
;
A
#
# COMPACT_ATOMS: atom_id res chain seq x y z
N MET A 1 -5.04 -19.44 -4.24
CA MET A 1 -5.90 -19.40 -5.46
C MET A 1 -5.23 -20.07 -6.65
N ALA A 2 -3.94 -19.80 -6.91
CA ALA A 2 -3.17 -20.42 -8.00
C ALA A 2 -3.25 -21.96 -8.03
N GLY A 3 -3.06 -22.64 -6.89
CA GLY A 3 -3.16 -24.11 -6.83
C GLY A 3 -4.53 -24.65 -7.25
N LYS A 4 -5.62 -23.94 -6.91
CA LYS A 4 -6.99 -24.32 -7.33
C LYS A 4 -7.17 -24.13 -8.84
N ALA A 5 -6.65 -23.05 -9.41
CA ALA A 5 -6.71 -22.77 -10.84
C ALA A 5 -5.95 -23.82 -11.66
N ILE A 6 -4.72 -24.14 -11.26
CA ILE A 6 -3.91 -25.20 -11.91
C ILE A 6 -4.60 -26.56 -11.79
N ALA A 7 -5.11 -26.93 -10.61
CA ALA A 7 -5.81 -28.20 -10.43
C ALA A 7 -7.06 -28.32 -11.33
N LYS A 8 -7.84 -27.24 -11.51
CA LYS A 8 -8.98 -27.23 -12.44
C LYS A 8 -8.54 -27.35 -13.89
N TYR A 9 -7.49 -26.63 -14.28
CA TYR A 9 -6.93 -26.71 -15.63
C TYR A 9 -6.48 -28.14 -15.95
N LEU A 10 -5.69 -28.78 -15.07
CA LEU A 10 -5.20 -30.15 -15.28
C LEU A 10 -6.34 -31.18 -15.41
N LYS A 11 -7.48 -30.96 -14.75
CA LYS A 11 -8.66 -31.85 -14.84
C LYS A 11 -9.52 -31.64 -16.08
N THR A 12 -9.47 -30.46 -16.70
CA THR A 12 -10.45 -30.06 -17.72
C THR A 12 -9.82 -29.63 -19.05
N ASN A 13 -8.51 -29.40 -19.05
CA ASN A 13 -7.73 -28.78 -20.12
C ASN A 13 -8.25 -27.41 -20.59
N LYS A 14 -9.08 -26.72 -19.78
CA LYS A 14 -9.64 -25.41 -20.12
C LYS A 14 -8.74 -24.28 -19.61
N THR A 15 -8.12 -23.55 -20.54
CA THR A 15 -7.21 -22.43 -20.25
C THR A 15 -7.92 -21.26 -19.54
N SER A 16 -9.23 -21.12 -19.68
CA SER A 16 -10.03 -20.12 -18.95
C SER A 16 -9.85 -20.21 -17.42
N TYR A 17 -9.64 -21.41 -16.86
CA TYR A 17 -9.39 -21.57 -15.43
C TYR A 17 -8.05 -21.02 -14.97
N LEU A 18 -7.06 -20.88 -15.85
CA LEU A 18 -5.81 -20.21 -15.53
C LEU A 18 -6.03 -18.70 -15.40
N LYS A 19 -6.87 -18.13 -16.28
CA LYS A 19 -7.24 -16.71 -16.23
C LYS A 19 -8.03 -16.36 -14.96
N GLU A 20 -8.89 -17.27 -14.48
CA GLU A 20 -9.62 -17.08 -13.21
C GLU A 20 -8.69 -16.77 -12.03
N TYR A 21 -7.46 -17.29 -12.00
CA TYR A 21 -6.52 -16.95 -10.92
C TYR A 21 -6.19 -15.45 -10.94
N GLN A 22 -5.79 -14.93 -12.09
CA GLN A 22 -5.44 -13.52 -12.24
C GLN A 22 -6.65 -12.64 -11.93
N ASP A 23 -7.82 -12.95 -12.50
CA ASP A 23 -9.04 -12.15 -12.30
C ASP A 23 -9.42 -12.07 -10.81
N ASN A 24 -9.36 -13.19 -10.09
CA ASN A 24 -9.65 -13.22 -8.65
C ASN A 24 -8.60 -12.49 -7.82
N TRP A 25 -7.32 -12.60 -8.18
CA TRP A 25 -6.25 -11.96 -7.43
C TRP A 25 -6.29 -10.44 -7.62
N THR A 26 -6.48 -9.97 -8.85
CA THR A 26 -6.69 -8.55 -9.16
C THR A 26 -7.95 -8.00 -8.49
N LYS A 27 -9.02 -8.80 -8.40
CA LYS A 27 -10.24 -8.37 -7.69
C LYS A 27 -9.99 -8.11 -6.19
N ILE A 28 -9.10 -8.86 -5.56
CA ILE A 28 -8.83 -8.75 -4.11
C ILE A 28 -7.77 -7.67 -3.84
N PHE A 29 -6.70 -7.63 -4.63
CA PHE A 29 -5.52 -6.81 -4.34
C PHE A 29 -5.29 -5.65 -5.33
N GLY A 30 -6.03 -5.59 -6.44
CA GLY A 30 -5.78 -4.61 -7.51
C GLY A 30 -5.85 -3.16 -7.01
N GLU A 31 -6.89 -2.83 -6.26
CA GLU A 31 -7.06 -1.49 -5.68
C GLU A 31 -5.94 -1.17 -4.67
N GLU A 32 -5.49 -2.16 -3.89
CA GLU A 32 -4.38 -2.02 -2.96
C GLU A 32 -3.07 -1.75 -3.71
N PHE A 33 -2.81 -2.44 -4.83
CA PHE A 33 -1.62 -2.19 -5.65
C PHE A 33 -1.61 -0.79 -6.25
N GLU A 34 -2.76 -0.27 -6.68
CA GLU A 34 -2.85 1.11 -7.19
C GLU A 34 -2.49 2.11 -6.10
N LYS A 35 -3.05 1.93 -4.89
CA LYS A 35 -2.76 2.77 -3.73
C LYS A 35 -1.29 2.69 -3.31
N GLN A 36 -0.71 1.49 -3.23
CA GLN A 36 0.70 1.29 -2.92
C GLN A 36 1.62 1.89 -3.99
N THR A 37 1.24 1.79 -5.26
CA THR A 37 1.97 2.42 -6.37
C THR A 37 1.99 3.93 -6.23
N PHE A 38 0.86 4.53 -5.84
CA PHE A 38 0.79 5.95 -5.57
C PHE A 38 1.62 6.36 -4.35
N ALA A 39 1.51 5.62 -3.24
CA ALA A 39 2.32 5.84 -2.04
C ALA A 39 3.82 5.75 -2.34
N ARG A 40 4.25 4.78 -3.16
CA ARG A 40 5.63 4.66 -3.63
C ARG A 40 6.11 5.90 -4.37
N LYS A 41 5.34 6.41 -5.34
CA LYS A 41 5.69 7.62 -6.11
C LYS A 41 5.89 8.85 -5.20
N ILE A 42 5.15 8.90 -4.09
CA ILE A 42 5.31 9.93 -3.06
C ILE A 42 6.62 9.72 -2.31
N LEU A 43 6.81 8.54 -1.73
CA LEU A 43 7.97 8.21 -0.89
C LEU A 43 9.30 8.29 -1.64
N GLU A 44 9.33 7.94 -2.92
CA GLU A 44 10.52 8.05 -3.79
C GLU A 44 11.04 9.49 -3.96
N LYS A 45 10.20 10.50 -3.65
CA LYS A 45 10.56 11.93 -3.75
C LYS A 45 10.87 12.57 -2.41
N VAL A 46 10.81 11.81 -1.33
CA VAL A 46 11.06 12.31 0.03
C VAL A 46 12.57 12.21 0.32
N ASP A 47 13.17 13.30 0.77
CA ASP A 47 14.58 13.30 1.16
C ASP A 47 14.82 12.64 2.53
N ASN A 48 16.07 12.28 2.81
CA ASN A 48 16.43 11.58 4.05
C ASN A 48 16.06 12.37 5.31
N ASN A 49 16.15 13.71 5.28
CA ASN A 49 15.77 14.55 6.42
C ASN A 49 14.27 14.43 6.73
N THR A 50 13.45 14.39 5.69
CA THR A 50 12.02 14.22 5.82
C THR A 50 11.66 12.80 6.25
N ILE A 51 12.35 11.79 5.71
CA ILE A 51 12.21 10.39 6.17
C ILE A 51 12.51 10.29 7.67
N ASN A 52 13.63 10.85 8.14
CA ASN A 52 13.99 10.83 9.55
C ASN A 52 12.90 11.47 10.43
N LYS A 53 12.38 12.64 10.03
CA LYS A 53 11.27 13.30 10.74
C LYS A 53 9.99 12.46 10.76
N LEU A 54 9.72 11.67 9.71
CA LEU A 54 8.58 10.76 9.72
C LEU A 54 8.79 9.60 10.71
N PHE A 55 10.00 9.06 10.79
CA PHE A 55 10.35 8.03 11.77
C PHE A 55 10.30 8.54 13.21
N ASP A 56 10.74 9.78 13.46
CA ASP A 56 10.68 10.41 14.79
C ASP A 56 9.25 10.57 15.32
N GLU A 57 8.25 10.60 14.44
CA GLU A 57 6.83 10.72 14.81
C GLU A 57 6.17 9.35 15.08
N ILE A 58 6.88 8.23 14.85
CA ILE A 58 6.37 6.88 15.15
C ILE A 58 6.45 6.64 16.65
N THR A 59 5.28 6.42 17.26
CA THR A 59 5.16 6.14 18.69
C THR A 59 4.88 4.66 18.96
N PRO A 60 5.13 4.15 20.19
CA PRO A 60 4.68 2.82 20.58
C PRO A 60 3.18 2.60 20.35
N GLN A 61 2.36 3.65 20.53
CA GLN A 61 0.92 3.61 20.23
C GLN A 61 0.67 3.41 18.72
N THR A 62 1.40 4.10 17.86
CA THR A 62 1.33 3.90 16.39
C THR A 62 1.67 2.47 16.01
N ILE A 63 2.71 1.89 16.62
CA ILE A 63 3.13 0.51 16.38
C ILE A 63 2.03 -0.46 16.84
N GLN A 64 1.47 -0.25 18.03
CA GLN A 64 0.39 -1.07 18.57
C GLN A 64 -0.87 -0.99 17.69
N GLU A 65 -1.29 0.22 17.31
CA GLU A 65 -2.46 0.43 16.45
C GLU A 65 -2.32 -0.27 15.09
N ILE A 66 -1.13 -0.25 14.50
CA ILE A 66 -0.85 -0.97 13.25
C ILE A 66 -0.85 -2.48 13.49
N SER A 67 -0.13 -2.94 14.51
CA SER A 67 0.02 -4.37 14.79
C SER A 67 -1.30 -5.08 15.14
N GLU A 68 -2.24 -4.37 15.78
CA GLU A 68 -3.50 -4.95 16.22
C GLU A 68 -4.62 -4.88 15.19
N ASN A 69 -4.60 -3.87 14.30
CA ASN A 69 -5.77 -3.52 13.47
C ASN A 69 -5.53 -3.59 11.97
N GLU A 70 -4.30 -3.84 11.51
CA GLU A 70 -3.98 -3.83 10.09
C GLU A 70 -3.79 -5.26 9.58
N ASP A 71 -4.31 -5.52 8.38
CA ASP A 71 -4.10 -6.78 7.69
C ASP A 71 -2.70 -6.75 7.04
N PHE A 72 -1.92 -7.80 7.26
CA PHE A 72 -0.57 -7.92 6.72
C PHE A 72 -0.54 -7.79 5.19
N ASP A 73 -1.58 -8.23 4.48
CA ASP A 73 -1.59 -8.13 3.02
C ASP A 73 -1.98 -6.71 2.52
N PHE A 74 -2.46 -5.82 3.40
CA PHE A 74 -3.00 -4.49 3.06
C PHE A 74 -2.31 -3.38 3.85
N HIS A 75 -1.15 -2.96 3.36
CA HIS A 75 -0.30 -1.98 4.05
C HIS A 75 -0.67 -0.51 3.81
N THR A 76 -1.53 -0.18 2.84
CA THR A 76 -1.83 1.22 2.50
C THR A 76 -2.36 2.00 3.71
N SER A 77 -3.26 1.43 4.50
CA SER A 77 -3.81 2.09 5.68
C SER A 77 -2.73 2.36 6.74
N SER A 78 -1.78 1.45 6.91
CA SER A 78 -0.61 1.61 7.78
C SER A 78 0.29 2.76 7.30
N ILE A 79 0.55 2.84 5.98
CA ILE A 79 1.31 3.95 5.38
C ILE A 79 0.57 5.28 5.57
N VAL A 80 -0.74 5.32 5.32
CA VAL A 80 -1.58 6.52 5.50
C VAL A 80 -1.59 6.98 6.97
N LYS A 81 -1.65 6.04 7.92
CA LYS A 81 -1.56 6.32 9.36
C LYS A 81 -0.17 6.87 9.73
N LEU A 82 0.90 6.26 9.24
CA LEU A 82 2.29 6.71 9.45
C LEU A 82 2.54 8.10 8.84
N LEU A 83 2.00 8.36 7.65
CA LEU A 83 2.03 9.69 7.01
C LEU A 83 1.10 10.70 7.68
N GLY A 84 0.38 10.31 8.74
CA GLY A 84 -0.35 11.21 9.62
C GLY A 84 -1.58 11.87 8.99
N LEU A 85 -2.11 11.34 7.88
CA LEU A 85 -3.22 11.98 7.13
C LEU A 85 -4.53 12.12 7.93
N ARG A 86 -4.67 11.44 9.07
CA ARG A 86 -5.81 11.67 9.98
C ARG A 86 -5.61 12.84 10.95
N ARG A 87 -4.39 13.31 11.26
CA ARG A 87 -4.15 14.32 12.31
C ARG A 87 -2.96 15.29 12.16
N SER A 88 -1.92 15.04 11.35
CA SER A 88 -0.74 15.93 11.31
C SER A 88 -0.62 16.73 9.99
N ILE A 89 -1.13 17.97 10.03
CA ILE A 89 -0.86 19.01 9.01
C ILE A 89 0.65 19.13 8.72
N LYS A 90 1.50 18.79 9.69
CA LYS A 90 2.97 18.79 9.63
C LYS A 90 3.53 17.75 8.64
N ALA A 91 3.03 16.51 8.63
CA ALA A 91 3.49 15.48 7.70
C ALA A 91 3.05 15.80 6.26
N ALA A 92 1.80 16.25 6.08
CA ALA A 92 1.32 16.74 4.80
C ALA A 92 2.14 17.95 4.28
N ARG A 93 2.53 18.89 5.16
CA ARG A 93 3.41 20.02 4.79
C ARG A 93 4.83 19.59 4.44
N LEU A 94 5.40 18.62 5.16
CA LEU A 94 6.73 18.06 4.86
C LEU A 94 6.75 17.39 3.48
N LEU A 95 5.69 16.64 3.15
CA LEU A 95 5.51 16.04 1.84
C LEU A 95 5.26 17.11 0.75
N LEU A 96 4.37 18.08 0.98
CA LEU A 96 4.13 19.14 -0.02
C LEU A 96 5.36 20.03 -0.27
N GLY A 97 6.22 20.19 0.75
CA GLY A 97 7.48 20.95 0.67
C GLY A 97 8.60 20.25 -0.11
N SER A 98 8.56 18.92 -0.27
CA SER A 98 9.57 18.15 -1.00
C SER A 98 9.36 18.11 -2.53
N GLY A 99 8.47 18.94 -3.08
CA GLY A 99 8.21 19.01 -4.53
C GLY A 99 7.08 18.11 -5.02
N LEU A 100 6.25 17.56 -4.11
CA LEU A 100 5.12 16.67 -4.44
C LEU A 100 3.94 17.37 -5.13
N LYS A 101 3.92 18.71 -5.22
CA LYS A 101 2.87 19.48 -5.93
C LYS A 101 2.62 18.98 -7.37
N LYS A 102 3.66 18.52 -8.09
CA LYS A 102 3.56 18.02 -9.47
C LYS A 102 2.92 16.62 -9.63
N LEU A 103 2.65 15.90 -8.55
CA LEU A 103 2.02 14.56 -8.60
C LEU A 103 0.52 14.58 -8.26
N LEU A 104 0.02 15.68 -7.70
CA LEU A 104 -1.37 15.86 -7.29
C LEU A 104 -2.20 16.63 -8.35
N THR A 105 -1.57 17.02 -9.46
CA THR A 105 -2.14 17.67 -10.65
C THR A 105 -1.75 16.85 -11.87
#